data_AF-A0A661BB85-F1
#
_entry.id   AF-A0A661BB85-F1
#
_cell.length_a   1.000
_cell.length_b   1.000
_cell.length_c   1.000
_cell.angle_alpha   90.00
_cell.angle_beta   90.00
_cell.angle_gamma   90.00
#
_symmetry.space_group_name_H-M   'P 1'
#
loop_
_entity.id
_entity.type
_entity.pdbx_description
1 polymer ?
#
loop_
_entity_poly.entity_id
_entity_poly.type
_entity_poly.pdbx_seq_one_letter_code
_entity_poly.pdbx_strand_id
1 'polypeptide(L)'
;MGFVPSKRKGLLWEDAKRLNETILKCPFNTTGKDEKAFEMGFSTTLVKDQDSFNNDIRAQILKSSKVESIYCFGKKHRPDLAIDEDGIAIEIKLIDYEGLKHAIGQGFVYRLKYKFVFLILIIEEKKKDFYEDLAGGKEKDLEDLLTHLSEKMNIFTYIVPNFNIVKLGMKKNVSFFK
;
A
#
# COMPACT_ATOMS: atom_id res chain seq x y z
N MET A 1 18.53 11.39 10.80
CA MET A 1 17.60 10.30 10.41
C MET A 1 17.61 10.24 8.90
N GLY A 2 17.86 9.05 8.33
CA GLY A 2 17.83 8.81 6.89
C GLY A 2 17.01 7.56 6.60
N PHE A 3 16.68 7.31 5.34
CA PHE A 3 15.92 6.10 4.98
C PHE A 3 16.72 4.84 5.29
N VAL A 4 16.02 3.83 5.82
CA VAL A 4 16.65 2.55 6.12
C VAL A 4 17.14 1.93 4.81
N PRO A 5 18.44 1.62 4.67
CA PRO A 5 18.94 1.00 3.46
C PRO A 5 18.30 -0.37 3.28
N SER A 6 17.71 -0.62 2.12
CA SER A 6 17.07 -1.89 1.80
C SER A 6 17.41 -2.33 0.38
N LYS A 7 17.68 -3.62 0.23
CA LYS A 7 17.96 -4.25 -1.06
C LYS A 7 16.75 -5.11 -1.42
N ARG A 8 16.35 -5.11 -2.69
CA ARG A 8 15.27 -5.95 -3.23
C ARG A 8 15.74 -7.41 -3.40
N LYS A 9 16.07 -8.06 -2.28
CA LYS A 9 16.50 -9.46 -2.20
C LYS A 9 16.30 -10.04 -0.79
N GLY A 10 16.29 -11.37 -0.69
CA GLY A 10 16.14 -12.09 0.58
C GLY A 10 14.68 -12.21 1.03
N LEU A 11 14.47 -12.76 2.22
CA LEU A 11 13.13 -13.15 2.71
C LEU A 11 12.12 -12.01 2.72
N LEU A 12 12.51 -10.82 3.18
CA LEU A 12 11.61 -9.65 3.17
C LEU A 12 11.21 -9.21 1.75
N TRP A 13 12.07 -9.46 0.75
CA TRP A 13 11.70 -9.17 -0.64
C TRP A 13 10.77 -10.25 -1.22
N GLU A 14 10.92 -11.51 -0.80
CA GLU A 14 9.96 -12.56 -1.11
C GLU A 14 8.59 -12.23 -0.52
N ASP A 15 8.54 -11.74 0.72
CA ASP A 15 7.30 -11.26 1.35
C ASP A 15 6.71 -10.05 0.63
N ALA A 16 7.55 -9.12 0.14
CA ALA A 16 7.09 -7.99 -0.66
C ALA A 16 6.45 -8.46 -1.99
N LYS A 17 7.03 -9.47 -2.65
CA LYS A 17 6.45 -10.08 -3.86
C LYS A 17 5.15 -10.83 -3.56
N ARG A 18 5.09 -11.56 -2.43
CA ARG A 18 3.87 -12.24 -1.98
C ARG A 18 2.76 -11.23 -1.67
N LEU A 19 3.09 -10.14 -0.98
CA LEU A 19 2.17 -9.05 -0.71
C LEU A 19 1.63 -8.43 -2.01
N ASN A 20 2.49 -8.19 -3.00
CA ASN A 20 2.05 -7.75 -4.33
C ASN A 20 1.00 -8.71 -4.90
N GLU A 21 1.26 -10.02 -4.92
CA GLU A 21 0.27 -11.00 -5.41
C GLU A 21 -1.06 -10.96 -4.63
N THR A 22 -1.00 -10.79 -3.32
CA THR A 22 -2.20 -10.68 -2.47
C THR A 22 -3.01 -9.43 -2.78
N ILE A 23 -2.35 -8.27 -2.95
CA ILE A 23 -3.01 -7.01 -3.35
C ILE A 23 -3.67 -7.16 -4.72
N LEU A 24 -2.97 -7.76 -5.69
CA LEU A 24 -3.50 -7.93 -7.05
C LEU A 24 -4.74 -8.82 -7.10
N LYS A 25 -4.88 -9.77 -6.16
CA LYS A 25 -6.01 -10.71 -6.06
C LYS A 25 -7.15 -10.20 -5.17
N CYS A 26 -6.89 -9.23 -4.30
CA CYS A 26 -7.88 -8.76 -3.34
C CYS A 26 -9.04 -8.02 -4.03
N PRO A 27 -10.31 -8.37 -3.76
CA PRO A 27 -11.47 -7.74 -4.39
C PRO A 27 -11.88 -6.46 -3.65
N PHE A 28 -11.06 -5.40 -3.75
CA PHE A 28 -11.31 -4.13 -3.04
C PHE A 28 -12.69 -3.54 -3.33
N ASN A 29 -13.21 -3.70 -4.55
CA ASN A 29 -14.56 -3.27 -4.96
C ASN A 29 -15.72 -3.90 -4.15
N THR A 30 -15.51 -5.05 -3.52
CA THR A 30 -16.52 -5.71 -2.67
C THR A 30 -16.10 -5.79 -1.20
N THR A 31 -14.94 -5.24 -0.84
CA THR A 31 -14.35 -5.41 0.50
C THR A 31 -14.97 -4.47 1.54
N GLY A 32 -15.32 -3.25 1.17
CA GLY A 32 -15.76 -2.24 2.12
C GLY A 32 -16.36 -1.01 1.46
N LYS A 33 -16.90 -0.11 2.29
CA LYS A 33 -17.46 1.19 1.86
C LYS A 33 -16.71 2.39 2.42
N ASP A 34 -15.84 2.16 3.40
CA ASP A 34 -15.04 3.18 4.08
C ASP A 34 -13.63 2.64 4.35
N GLU A 35 -12.70 3.54 4.68
CA GLU A 35 -11.28 3.22 4.93
C GLU A 35 -11.11 2.11 5.97
N LYS A 36 -11.85 2.17 7.08
CA LYS A 36 -11.79 1.17 8.15
C LYS A 36 -12.22 -0.21 7.68
N ALA A 37 -13.26 -0.30 6.85
CA ALA A 37 -13.72 -1.57 6.27
C ALA A 37 -12.67 -2.16 5.33
N PHE A 38 -12.00 -1.33 4.52
CA PHE A 38 -10.92 -1.78 3.66
C PHE A 38 -9.71 -2.26 4.47
N GLU A 39 -9.28 -1.51 5.48
CA GLU A 39 -8.22 -1.91 6.40
C GLU A 39 -8.51 -3.26 7.04
N MET A 40 -9.71 -3.43 7.60
CA MET A 40 -10.09 -4.66 8.29
C MET A 40 -10.22 -5.85 7.35
N GLY A 41 -10.80 -5.65 6.17
CA GLY A 41 -10.94 -6.69 5.15
C GLY A 41 -9.59 -7.15 4.60
N PHE A 42 -8.70 -6.21 4.31
CA PHE A 42 -7.35 -6.54 3.85
C PHE A 42 -6.50 -7.16 4.96
N SER A 43 -6.59 -6.66 6.19
CA SER A 43 -5.92 -7.25 7.36
C SER A 43 -6.35 -8.70 7.58
N THR A 44 -7.64 -8.99 7.50
CA THR A 44 -8.16 -10.35 7.62
C THR A 44 -7.63 -11.25 6.50
N THR A 45 -7.54 -10.72 5.27
CA THR A 45 -6.99 -11.45 4.12
C THR A 45 -5.53 -11.81 4.35
N LEU A 46 -4.72 -10.86 4.80
CA LEU A 46 -3.30 -11.07 5.07
C LEU A 46 -3.07 -12.06 6.20
N VAL A 47 -3.74 -11.87 7.35
CA VAL A 47 -3.59 -12.75 8.51
C VAL A 47 -4.01 -14.19 8.19
N LYS A 48 -5.02 -14.38 7.34
CA LYS A 48 -5.44 -15.71 6.89
C LYS A 48 -4.36 -16.40 6.03
N ASP A 49 -3.53 -15.64 5.33
CA ASP A 49 -2.44 -16.15 4.49
C ASP A 49 -1.07 -16.07 5.19
N GLN A 50 -1.04 -15.91 6.53
CA GLN A 50 0.19 -15.79 7.33
C GLN A 50 1.23 -16.86 7.03
N ASP A 51 0.80 -18.12 6.87
CA ASP A 51 1.70 -19.26 6.61
C ASP A 51 2.42 -19.17 5.26
N SER A 52 1.96 -18.29 4.36
CA SER A 52 2.62 -18.03 3.08
C SER A 52 3.71 -16.95 3.13
N PHE A 53 3.80 -16.23 4.25
CA PHE A 53 4.81 -15.21 4.49
C PHE A 53 5.96 -15.78 5.33
N ASN A 54 7.17 -15.30 5.07
CA ASN A 54 8.37 -15.70 5.81
C ASN A 54 8.44 -15.01 7.19
N ASN A 55 7.74 -13.89 7.36
CA ASN A 55 7.76 -13.08 8.57
C ASN A 55 6.33 -12.82 9.10
N ASP A 56 6.27 -12.45 10.38
CA ASP A 56 5.00 -12.23 11.08
C ASP A 56 4.25 -11.01 10.54
N ILE A 57 2.97 -11.18 10.27
CA ILE A 57 2.04 -10.10 9.94
C ILE A 57 1.59 -9.47 11.24
N ARG A 58 1.77 -8.16 11.33
CA ARG A 58 1.43 -7.33 12.46
C ARG A 58 0.34 -6.37 12.03
N ALA A 59 -0.83 -6.48 12.63
CA ALA A 59 -1.96 -5.61 12.33
C ALA A 59 -2.52 -5.01 13.62
N GLN A 60 -3.08 -3.80 13.54
CA GLN A 60 -3.68 -3.15 14.72
C GLN A 60 -4.85 -3.94 15.32
N ILE A 61 -5.49 -4.79 14.50
CA ILE A 61 -6.58 -5.68 14.94
C ILE A 61 -6.10 -6.90 15.75
N LEU A 62 -4.82 -7.26 15.64
CA LEU A 62 -4.26 -8.42 16.34
C LEU A 62 -3.83 -8.01 17.75
N LYS A 63 -4.37 -8.68 18.78
CA LYS A 63 -3.99 -8.43 20.18
C LYS A 63 -2.57 -8.89 20.50
N SER A 64 -2.03 -9.85 19.74
CA SER A 64 -0.74 -10.51 19.96
C SER A 64 0.46 -9.78 19.35
N SER A 65 0.24 -8.87 18.41
CA SER A 65 1.31 -8.18 17.68
C SER A 65 1.09 -6.67 17.69
N LYS A 66 2.14 -5.89 17.92
CA LYS A 66 2.07 -4.42 17.80
C LYS A 66 2.75 -3.96 16.53
N VAL A 67 2.05 -3.09 15.81
CA VAL A 67 2.64 -2.32 14.71
C VAL A 67 3.48 -1.20 15.30
N GLU A 68 4.73 -1.15 14.87
CA GLU A 68 5.69 -0.18 15.35
C GLU A 68 5.40 1.24 14.85
N SER A 69 5.64 2.22 15.72
CA SER A 69 5.42 3.63 15.39
C SER A 69 6.74 4.34 15.09
N ILE A 70 6.72 5.28 14.16
CA ILE A 70 7.79 6.25 13.91
C ILE A 70 7.44 7.55 14.61
N TYR A 71 8.31 8.07 15.48
CA TYR A 71 8.14 9.41 16.05
C TYR A 71 8.85 10.45 15.19
N CYS A 72 8.08 11.32 14.54
CA CYS A 72 8.60 12.38 13.69
C CYS A 72 7.66 13.59 13.71
N PHE A 73 8.21 14.81 13.57
CA PHE A 73 7.44 16.05 13.60
C PHE A 73 6.55 16.21 14.85
N GLY A 74 7.05 15.76 16.00
CA GLY A 74 6.32 15.85 17.27
C GLY A 74 5.17 14.85 17.45
N LYS A 75 4.93 13.95 16.47
CA LYS A 75 3.82 12.98 16.48
C LYS A 75 4.31 11.55 16.22
N LYS A 76 3.53 10.58 16.70
CA LYS A 76 3.69 9.16 16.36
C LYS A 76 2.91 8.87 15.08
N HIS A 77 3.59 8.30 14.10
CA HIS A 77 3.02 7.83 12.84
C HIS A 77 3.11 6.31 12.83
N ARG A 78 2.01 5.63 12.53
CA ARG A 78 1.93 4.17 12.60
C ARG A 78 1.20 3.67 11.36
N PRO A 79 1.76 2.73 10.59
CA PRO A 79 1.05 2.15 9.48
C PRO A 79 -0.13 1.30 9.95
N ASP A 80 -1.04 1.00 9.04
CA ASP A 80 -2.21 0.17 9.33
C ASP A 80 -1.80 -1.27 9.61
N LEU A 81 -0.84 -1.78 8.82
CA LEU A 81 -0.22 -3.08 9.03
C LEU A 81 1.30 -3.01 8.81
N ALA A 82 1.98 -4.02 9.31
CA ALA A 82 3.37 -4.29 8.99
C ALA A 82 3.61 -5.79 8.78
N ILE A 83 4.64 -6.13 8.02
CA ILE A 83 5.23 -7.47 7.99
C ILE A 83 6.62 -7.33 8.60
N ASP A 84 6.87 -8.10 9.65
CA ASP A 84 8.01 -7.94 10.55
C ASP A 84 8.02 -6.59 11.30
N GLU A 85 8.95 -6.41 12.25
CA GLU A 85 9.06 -5.22 13.09
C GLU A 85 9.58 -3.98 12.31
N ASP A 86 10.52 -4.19 11.39
CA ASP A 86 11.16 -3.15 10.57
C ASP A 86 11.15 -3.48 9.06
N GLY A 87 10.37 -4.48 8.66
CA GLY A 87 10.38 -5.03 7.31
C GLY A 87 9.56 -4.22 6.32
N ILE A 88 8.25 -4.45 6.30
CA ILE A 88 7.32 -3.86 5.33
C ILE A 88 6.26 -3.10 6.10
N ALA A 89 6.04 -1.82 5.80
CA ALA A 89 4.85 -1.09 6.23
C ALA A 89 3.79 -1.11 5.14
N ILE A 90 2.52 -1.21 5.54
CA ILE A 90 1.37 -1.21 4.64
C ILE A 90 0.40 -0.14 5.13
N GLU A 91 0.10 0.81 4.27
CA GLU A 91 -0.90 1.86 4.49
C GLU A 91 -2.04 1.68 3.48
N ILE A 92 -3.27 1.76 3.96
CA ILE A 92 -4.48 1.71 3.15
C ILE A 92 -5.18 3.05 3.28
N LYS A 93 -5.48 3.70 2.16
CA LYS A 93 -6.20 4.97 2.17
C LYS A 93 -7.32 4.98 1.18
N LEU A 94 -8.49 5.42 1.64
CA LEU A 94 -9.56 5.84 0.74
C LEU A 94 -9.29 7.29 0.34
N ILE A 95 -8.80 7.52 -0.88
CA ILE A 95 -8.25 8.81 -1.26
C ILE A 95 -9.19 9.63 -2.16
N ASP A 96 -9.11 10.96 -1.95
CA ASP A 96 -9.28 11.95 -3.01
C ASP A 96 -7.89 12.45 -3.49
N TYR A 97 -7.86 13.32 -4.49
CA TYR A 97 -6.60 13.82 -5.06
C TYR A 97 -5.73 14.55 -4.02
N GLU A 98 -6.33 15.18 -3.01
CA GLU A 98 -5.59 15.80 -1.90
C GLU A 98 -4.96 14.74 -0.98
N GLY A 99 -5.70 13.66 -0.72
CA GLY A 99 -5.25 12.50 0.05
C GLY A 99 -4.00 11.81 -0.51
N LEU A 100 -3.74 11.91 -1.81
CA LEU A 100 -2.55 11.33 -2.44
C LEU A 100 -1.24 11.92 -1.90
N LYS A 101 -1.17 13.25 -1.73
CA LYS A 101 0.02 13.93 -1.19
C LYS A 101 0.28 13.50 0.25
N HIS A 102 -0.80 13.40 1.03
CA HIS A 102 -0.72 12.94 2.41
C HIS A 102 -0.22 11.50 2.49
N ALA A 103 -0.75 10.59 1.66
CA ALA A 103 -0.33 9.19 1.63
C ALA A 103 1.14 9.03 1.23
N ILE A 104 1.61 9.77 0.23
CA ILE A 104 3.04 9.78 -0.16
C ILE A 104 3.90 10.30 1.00
N GLY A 105 3.46 11.36 1.67
CA GLY A 105 4.13 11.90 2.86
C GLY A 105 4.25 10.88 3.99
N GLN A 106 3.17 10.15 4.29
CA GLN A 106 3.20 9.03 5.24
C GLN A 106 4.19 7.96 4.80
N GLY A 107 4.24 7.63 3.50
CA GLY A 107 5.19 6.66 2.98
C GLY A 107 6.65 7.05 3.23
N PHE A 108 7.01 8.32 3.07
CA PHE A 108 8.34 8.81 3.42
C PHE A 108 8.64 8.69 4.92
N VAL A 109 7.67 9.02 5.77
CA VAL A 109 7.81 8.89 7.22
C VAL A 109 8.03 7.41 7.60
N TYR A 110 7.28 6.48 7.00
CA TYR A 110 7.43 5.06 7.29
C TYR A 110 8.79 4.51 6.82
N ARG A 111 9.36 5.02 5.72
CA ARG A 111 10.72 4.65 5.26
C ARG A 111 11.84 5.04 6.21
N LEU A 112 11.57 5.87 7.23
CA LEU A 112 12.53 6.13 8.30
C LEU A 112 12.74 4.91 9.21
N LYS A 113 11.81 3.93 9.23
CA LYS A 113 11.92 2.69 10.02
C LYS A 113 11.80 1.42 9.18
N TYR A 114 10.83 1.37 8.27
CA TYR A 114 10.51 0.16 7.50
C TYR A 114 11.31 0.08 6.21
N LYS A 115 11.88 -1.07 5.88
CA LYS A 115 12.69 -1.31 4.66
C LYS A 115 11.91 -1.14 3.36
N PHE A 116 10.62 -1.48 3.37
CA PHE A 116 9.70 -1.31 2.25
C PHE A 116 8.40 -0.67 2.73
N VAL A 117 7.73 0.08 1.86
CA VAL A 117 6.42 0.65 2.14
C VAL A 117 5.48 0.33 0.99
N PHE A 118 4.26 -0.11 1.30
CA PHE A 118 3.18 -0.34 0.37
C PHE A 118 2.06 0.65 0.66
N LEU A 119 1.73 1.48 -0.32
CA LEU A 119 0.61 2.42 -0.26
C LEU A 119 -0.52 1.87 -1.14
N ILE A 120 -1.62 1.45 -0.53
CA ILE A 120 -2.81 0.94 -1.22
C ILE A 120 -3.86 2.05 -1.23
N LEU A 121 -3.99 2.71 -2.37
CA LEU A 121 -4.83 3.88 -2.56
C LEU A 121 -6.12 3.48 -3.26
N ILE A 122 -7.20 3.54 -2.51
CA ILE A 122 -8.53 3.12 -2.94
C ILE A 122 -9.26 4.34 -3.51
N ILE A 123 -9.70 4.23 -4.76
CA ILE A 123 -10.40 5.28 -5.50
C ILE A 123 -11.91 5.03 -5.44
N GLU A 124 -12.64 6.05 -5.01
CA GLU A 124 -14.10 6.05 -5.02
C GLU A 124 -14.70 6.21 -6.42
N GLU A 125 -15.90 5.67 -6.65
CA GLU A 125 -16.60 5.74 -7.94
C GLU A 125 -16.75 7.17 -8.48
N LYS A 126 -16.94 8.17 -7.60
CA LYS A 126 -17.01 9.60 -7.99
C LYS A 126 -15.73 10.13 -8.67
N LYS A 127 -14.64 9.37 -8.61
CA LYS A 127 -13.33 9.68 -9.24
C LYS A 127 -12.95 8.65 -10.31
N LYS A 128 -13.93 7.95 -10.88
CA LYS A 128 -13.72 6.98 -11.94
C LYS A 128 -12.95 7.57 -13.13
N ASP A 129 -13.28 8.79 -13.57
CA ASP A 129 -12.62 9.42 -14.72
C ASP A 129 -11.11 9.57 -14.51
N PHE A 130 -10.69 9.96 -13.29
CA PHE A 130 -9.28 10.02 -12.93
C PHE A 130 -8.61 8.65 -13.00
N TYR A 131 -9.28 7.60 -12.49
CA TYR A 131 -8.76 6.24 -12.61
C TYR A 131 -8.64 5.81 -14.08
N GLU A 132 -9.59 6.18 -14.93
CA GLU A 132 -9.54 5.90 -16.37
C GLU A 132 -8.40 6.64 -17.07
N ASP A 133 -8.17 7.91 -16.73
CA ASP A 133 -7.09 8.72 -17.29
C ASP A 133 -5.72 8.19 -16.88
N LEU A 134 -5.54 7.84 -15.61
CA LEU A 134 -4.34 7.16 -15.11
C LEU A 134 -4.14 5.80 -15.79
N ALA A 135 -5.18 4.96 -15.85
CA ALA A 135 -5.07 3.64 -16.48
C ALA A 135 -4.82 3.74 -18.00
N GLY A 136 -5.19 4.87 -18.61
CA GLY A 136 -4.96 5.20 -20.01
C GLY A 136 -3.62 5.89 -20.30
N GLY A 137 -2.76 6.11 -19.30
CA GLY A 137 -1.44 6.74 -19.49
C GLY A 137 -1.48 8.26 -19.68
N LYS A 138 -2.56 8.93 -19.27
CA LYS A 138 -2.70 10.39 -19.42
C LYS A 138 -2.09 11.18 -18.25
N GLU A 139 -1.82 10.52 -17.13
CA GLU A 139 -1.30 11.13 -15.89
C GLU A 139 0.22 10.91 -15.75
N LYS A 140 0.97 11.26 -16.80
CA LYS A 140 2.39 10.93 -16.92
C LYS A 140 3.25 11.44 -15.75
N ASP A 141 3.06 12.68 -15.33
CA ASP A 141 3.86 13.27 -14.24
C ASP A 141 3.65 12.51 -12.91
N LEU A 142 2.42 12.05 -12.66
CA LEU A 142 2.11 11.22 -11.51
C LEU A 142 2.73 9.83 -11.65
N GLU A 143 2.65 9.21 -12.82
CA GLU A 143 3.27 7.91 -13.08
C GLU A 143 4.80 7.95 -12.92
N ASP A 144 5.44 9.00 -13.42
CA ASP A 144 6.89 9.22 -13.29
C ASP A 144 7.27 9.37 -11.80
N LEU A 145 6.49 10.12 -11.03
CA LEU A 145 6.66 10.24 -9.58
C LEU A 145 6.52 8.89 -8.87
N LEU A 146 5.43 8.16 -9.10
CA LEU A 146 5.17 6.88 -8.41
C LEU A 146 6.20 5.81 -8.83
N THR A 147 6.67 5.84 -10.08
CA THR A 147 7.78 5.02 -10.55
C THR A 147 9.07 5.37 -9.83
N HIS A 148 9.37 6.66 -9.68
CA HIS A 148 10.54 7.12 -8.94
C HIS A 148 10.51 6.65 -7.47
N LEU A 149 9.36 6.78 -6.80
CA LEU A 149 9.16 6.32 -5.42
C LEU A 149 9.44 4.82 -5.28
N SER A 150 8.96 4.02 -6.22
CA SER A 150 9.25 2.59 -6.26
C SER A 150 10.74 2.35 -6.43
N GLU A 151 11.33 2.80 -7.54
CA GLU A 151 12.68 2.45 -7.98
C GLU A 151 13.80 3.01 -7.10
N LYS A 152 13.58 4.19 -6.49
CA LYS A 152 14.61 4.88 -5.70
C LYS A 152 14.36 4.81 -4.20
N MET A 153 13.10 4.71 -3.77
CA MET A 153 12.74 4.85 -2.36
C MET A 153 12.16 3.57 -1.75
N ASN A 154 11.87 2.53 -2.53
CA ASN A 154 11.18 1.31 -2.07
C ASN A 154 9.82 1.63 -1.43
N ILE A 155 9.12 2.62 -2.00
CA ILE A 155 7.73 2.95 -1.71
C ILE A 155 6.90 2.51 -2.91
N PHE A 156 6.08 1.47 -2.74
CA PHE A 156 5.30 0.85 -3.79
C PHE A 156 3.84 1.28 -3.69
N THR A 157 3.33 1.92 -4.74
CA THR A 157 1.96 2.41 -4.75
C THR A 157 1.07 1.52 -5.61
N TYR A 158 -0.13 1.28 -5.12
CA TYR A 158 -1.22 0.63 -5.84
C TYR A 158 -2.39 1.57 -5.85
N ILE A 159 -2.95 1.83 -7.03
CA ILE A 159 -4.19 2.57 -7.17
C ILE A 159 -5.26 1.55 -7.57
N VAL A 160 -6.24 1.36 -6.69
CA VAL A 160 -7.27 0.33 -6.79
C VAL A 160 -8.67 0.96 -6.78
N PRO A 161 -9.58 0.61 -7.69
CA PRO A 161 -10.93 1.14 -7.67
C PRO A 161 -11.80 0.38 -6.67
N ASN A 162 -12.65 1.09 -5.93
CA ASN A 162 -13.71 0.48 -5.11
C ASN A 162 -15.01 0.21 -5.87
N PHE A 163 -14.97 0.32 -7.21
CA PHE A 163 -16.09 0.15 -8.11
C PHE A 163 -15.75 -0.85 -9.21
N ASN A 164 -16.77 -1.33 -9.92
CA ASN A 164 -16.59 -2.27 -11.00
C ASN A 164 -16.02 -1.58 -12.25
N ILE A 165 -14.94 -2.14 -12.78
CA ILE A 165 -14.40 -1.73 -14.06
C ILE A 165 -15.22 -2.40 -15.17
N VAL A 166 -15.92 -1.60 -15.96
CA VAL A 166 -16.81 -2.09 -17.02
C VAL A 166 -16.10 -2.11 -18.39
N LYS A 167 -15.01 -1.35 -18.55
CA LYS A 167 -14.31 -1.17 -19.84
C LYS A 167 -13.33 -2.31 -20.10
N LEU A 168 -13.48 -2.98 -21.25
CA LEU A 168 -12.56 -4.02 -21.71
C LEU A 168 -11.13 -3.48 -21.82
N GLY A 169 -10.15 -4.24 -21.31
CA GLY A 169 -8.72 -3.89 -21.34
C GLY A 169 -8.21 -3.05 -20.17
N MET A 170 -9.10 -2.54 -19.30
CA MET A 170 -8.67 -1.82 -18.10
C MET A 170 -8.21 -2.79 -17.00
N LYS A 171 -7.05 -2.50 -16.40
CA LYS A 171 -6.49 -3.31 -15.32
C LYS A 171 -7.29 -3.11 -14.03
N LYS A 172 -7.44 -4.18 -13.24
CA LYS A 172 -8.09 -4.17 -11.90
C LYS A 172 -7.38 -3.27 -10.89
N ASN A 173 -6.11 -2.95 -11.15
CA ASN A 173 -5.28 -2.07 -10.36
C ASN A 173 -4.22 -1.45 -11.26
N VAL A 174 -3.74 -0.27 -10.87
CA VAL A 174 -2.51 0.33 -11.40
C VAL A 174 -1.43 0.12 -10.34
N SER A 175 -0.47 -0.75 -10.63
CA SER A 175 0.64 -1.09 -9.71
C SER A 175 1.94 -0.47 -10.18
N PHE A 176 2.68 0.10 -9.24
CA PHE A 176 4.04 0.61 -9.42
C PHE A 176 5.08 -0.29 -8.75
N PHE A 177 4.73 -1.54 -8.44
CA PHE A 177 5.67 -2.55 -7.98
C PHE A 177 6.44 -3.13 -9.18
N LYS A 178 7.74 -2.86 -9.22
CA LYS A 178 8.70 -3.39 -10.21
C LYS A 178 9.84 -4.09 -9.48
#